data_AF-A0A3S4JDS7-F1
#
_entry.id   AF-A0A3S4JDS7-F1
#
_cell.length_a   1.000
_cell.length_b   1.000
_cell.length_c   1.000
_cell.angle_alpha   90.00
_cell.angle_beta   90.00
_cell.angle_gamma   90.00
#
_symmetry.space_group_name_H-M   'P 1'
#
loop_
_entity.id
_entity.type
_entity.pdbx_description
1 polymer ?
#
loop_
_entity_poly.entity_id
_entity_poly.type
_entity_poly.pdbx_seq_one_letter_code
_entity_poly.pdbx_strand_id
1 'polypeptide(L)'
;MEPVYQSTAAQGFVGVGWYDSGARNFYMSKAPVKRIEDLRGKKIRVMQSETAIQTLKLLGASPIAMSQAEVYTSLQQGILDGAENNEFALTIARHGEVARYYTYDMHTRIPISC
;
A
#
# COMPACT_ATOMS: atom_id res chain seq x y z
N MET A 1 14.95 -20.24 7.04
CA MET A 1 13.51 -19.93 7.14
C MET A 1 12.83 -20.60 8.33
N GLU A 2 13.33 -21.75 8.82
CA GLU A 2 12.80 -22.41 10.03
C GLU A 2 12.48 -21.46 11.20
N PRO A 3 13.33 -20.45 11.54
CA PRO A 3 13.01 -19.53 12.63
C PRO A 3 11.76 -18.67 12.38
N VAL A 4 11.48 -18.34 11.12
CA VAL A 4 10.32 -17.52 10.72
C VAL A 4 9.06 -18.37 10.75
N TYR A 5 9.10 -19.59 10.23
CA TYR A 5 7.95 -20.50 10.19
C TYR A 5 7.54 -21.02 11.58
N GLN A 6 8.49 -21.15 12.48
CA GLN A 6 8.23 -21.53 13.88
C GLN A 6 7.87 -20.33 14.78
N SER A 7 8.02 -19.09 14.31
CA SER A 7 7.80 -17.89 15.14
C SER A 7 6.36 -17.76 15.67
N THR A 8 5.40 -18.36 14.98
CA THR A 8 3.98 -18.36 15.36
C THR A 8 3.56 -19.61 16.13
N ALA A 9 4.48 -20.56 16.39
CA ALA A 9 4.14 -21.83 17.05
C ALA A 9 3.49 -21.62 18.42
N ALA A 10 3.94 -20.61 19.18
CA ALA A 10 3.34 -20.21 20.47
C ALA A 10 1.89 -19.68 20.34
N GLN A 11 1.49 -19.25 19.13
CA GLN A 11 0.14 -18.80 18.80
C GLN A 11 -0.74 -19.94 18.24
N GLY A 12 -0.22 -21.18 18.19
CA GLY A 12 -0.97 -22.37 17.82
C GLY A 12 -0.93 -22.74 16.32
N PHE A 13 -0.10 -22.07 15.51
CA PHE A 13 0.06 -22.40 14.09
C PHE A 13 1.51 -22.22 13.63
N VAL A 14 1.90 -22.95 12.59
CA VAL A 14 3.22 -22.83 11.96
C VAL A 14 3.07 -22.46 10.50
N GLY A 15 3.92 -21.56 10.01
CA GLY A 15 3.96 -21.24 8.59
C GLY A 15 4.52 -22.42 7.80
N VAL A 16 3.82 -22.87 6.76
CA VAL A 16 4.31 -23.91 5.83
C VAL A 16 4.85 -23.34 4.52
N GLY A 17 4.69 -22.04 4.34
CA GLY A 17 5.06 -21.30 3.14
C GLY A 17 4.47 -19.89 3.18
N TRP A 18 4.80 -19.08 2.19
CA TRP A 18 4.20 -17.77 1.98
C TRP A 18 3.86 -17.54 0.52
N TYR A 19 2.87 -16.67 0.30
CA TYR A 19 2.55 -16.16 -1.03
C TYR A 19 3.21 -14.80 -1.19
N ASP A 20 3.93 -14.61 -2.28
CA ASP A 20 4.50 -13.31 -2.64
C ASP A 20 3.41 -12.41 -3.23
N SER A 21 3.18 -11.25 -2.62
CA SER A 21 2.26 -10.21 -3.11
C SER A 21 2.97 -9.16 -3.96
N GLY A 22 4.27 -9.32 -4.20
CA GLY A 22 5.09 -8.38 -4.96
C GLY A 22 5.37 -7.08 -4.22
N ALA A 23 5.88 -6.11 -4.96
CA ALA A 23 6.20 -4.78 -4.44
C ALA A 23 5.00 -3.83 -4.54
N ARG A 24 4.83 -3.04 -3.49
CA ARG A 24 3.81 -2.00 -3.38
C ARG A 24 4.41 -0.66 -3.78
N ASN A 25 3.65 0.10 -4.54
CA ASN A 25 4.05 1.31 -5.23
C ASN A 25 2.98 2.39 -5.08
N PHE A 26 3.36 3.66 -5.14
CA PHE A 26 2.39 4.75 -5.11
C PHE A 26 1.62 4.89 -6.43
N TYR A 27 0.31 5.09 -6.31
CA TYR A 27 -0.53 5.53 -7.42
C TYR A 27 -1.44 6.68 -7.05
N MET A 28 -1.51 7.65 -7.96
CA MET A 28 -2.07 8.97 -7.71
C MET A 28 -3.03 9.38 -8.83
N SER A 29 -4.05 10.16 -8.48
CA SER A 29 -5.04 10.66 -9.45
C SER A 29 -4.59 11.90 -10.21
N LYS A 30 -3.88 12.83 -9.55
CA LYS A 30 -3.63 14.19 -10.09
C LYS A 30 -2.19 14.44 -10.55
N ALA A 31 -1.20 13.91 -9.86
CA ALA A 31 0.21 14.12 -10.16
C ALA A 31 1.05 12.90 -9.72
N PRO A 32 2.15 12.58 -10.43
CA PRO A 32 3.05 11.50 -10.03
C PRO A 32 3.82 11.87 -8.76
N VAL A 33 4.31 10.86 -8.05
CA VAL A 33 5.27 11.03 -6.96
C VAL A 33 6.66 10.88 -7.56
N LYS A 34 7.51 11.91 -7.51
CA LYS A 34 8.90 11.84 -8.01
C LYS A 34 9.91 11.99 -6.89
N ARG A 35 9.50 12.61 -5.79
CA ARG A 35 10.30 12.86 -4.60
C ARG A 35 9.41 12.81 -3.36
N ILE A 36 10.01 12.62 -2.19
CA ILE A 36 9.26 12.48 -0.92
C ILE A 36 8.43 13.74 -0.64
N GLU A 37 8.90 14.92 -1.05
CA GLU A 37 8.19 16.18 -0.86
C GLU A 37 6.82 16.22 -1.57
N ASP A 38 6.64 15.44 -2.64
CA ASP A 38 5.37 15.38 -3.38
C ASP A 38 4.26 14.72 -2.56
N LEU A 39 4.62 13.92 -1.55
CA LEU A 39 3.69 13.25 -0.63
C LEU A 39 3.17 14.20 0.46
N ARG A 40 3.79 15.37 0.65
CA ARG A 40 3.49 16.25 1.78
C ARG A 40 2.01 16.65 1.82
N GLY A 41 1.32 16.27 2.89
CA GLY A 41 -0.08 16.58 3.10
C GLY A 41 -1.07 15.85 2.17
N LYS A 42 -0.59 14.96 1.29
CA LYS A 42 -1.46 14.17 0.40
C LYS A 42 -2.25 13.15 1.20
N LYS A 43 -3.53 13.03 0.87
CA LYS A 43 -4.41 12.02 1.45
C LYS A 43 -4.19 10.68 0.75
N ILE A 44 -3.33 9.85 1.34
CA ILE A 44 -2.95 8.55 0.77
C ILE A 44 -3.68 7.45 1.54
N ARG A 45 -4.40 6.59 0.83
CA ARG A 45 -4.97 5.42 1.48
C ARG A 45 -3.89 4.38 1.79
N VAL A 46 -3.97 3.81 2.98
CA VAL A 46 -3.18 2.66 3.44
C VAL A 46 -4.08 1.53 3.90
N MET A 47 -3.54 0.30 3.94
CA MET A 47 -4.17 -0.81 4.67
C MET A 47 -4.29 -0.49 6.17
N GLN A 48 -5.23 -1.13 6.86
CA GLN A 48 -5.40 -1.02 8.31
C GLN A 48 -4.24 -1.72 9.04
N SER A 49 -3.09 -1.05 9.06
CA SER A 49 -1.86 -1.49 9.70
C SER A 49 -1.18 -0.28 10.32
N GLU A 50 -0.82 -0.38 11.60
CA GLU A 50 -0.10 0.69 12.29
C GLU A 50 1.22 1.01 11.60
N THR A 51 1.95 -0.01 11.15
CA THR A 51 3.19 0.15 10.39
C THR A 51 2.96 0.98 9.12
N ALA A 52 1.93 0.67 8.35
CA ALA A 52 1.64 1.40 7.12
C ALA A 52 1.26 2.86 7.40
N ILE A 53 0.46 3.11 8.44
CA ILE A 53 0.10 4.46 8.89
C ILE A 53 1.34 5.25 9.30
N GLN A 54 2.23 4.66 10.10
CA GLN A 54 3.45 5.34 10.56
C GLN A 54 4.41 5.62 9.41
N THR A 55 4.62 4.68 8.50
CA THR A 55 5.46 4.87 7.31
C THR A 55 5.00 6.08 6.51
N LEU A 56 3.71 6.18 6.21
CA LEU A 56 3.18 7.31 5.43
C LEU A 56 3.25 8.65 6.18
N LYS A 57 3.05 8.66 7.51
CA LYS A 57 3.26 9.87 8.33
C LYS A 57 4.72 10.33 8.27
N LEU A 58 5.67 9.41 8.38
CA LEU A 58 7.11 9.70 8.32
C LEU A 58 7.52 10.22 6.94
N LEU A 59 6.86 9.75 5.88
CA LEU A 59 7.03 10.28 4.52
C LEU A 59 6.33 11.64 4.30
N GLY A 60 5.64 12.18 5.32
CA GLY A 60 4.97 13.48 5.28
C GLY A 60 3.56 13.47 4.68
N ALA A 61 3.02 12.30 4.33
CA ALA A 61 1.65 12.14 3.87
C ALA A 61 0.63 12.15 5.02
N SER A 62 -0.64 12.31 4.65
CA SER A 62 -1.79 12.17 5.52
C SER A 62 -2.47 10.81 5.26
N PRO A 63 -2.07 9.73 5.97
CA PRO A 63 -2.63 8.40 5.71
C PRO A 63 -4.09 8.31 6.12
N ILE A 64 -4.89 7.65 5.29
CA ILE A 64 -6.29 7.29 5.59
C ILE A 64 -6.42 5.77 5.53
N ALA A 65 -6.69 5.14 6.66
CA ALA A 65 -6.88 3.70 6.73
C ALA A 65 -8.32 3.33 6.31
N MET A 66 -8.46 2.57 5.24
CA MET A 66 -9.78 2.09 4.78
C MET A 66 -9.68 0.77 4.01
N SER A 67 -10.82 0.11 3.85
CA SER A 67 -10.90 -1.15 3.10
C SER A 67 -10.56 -0.93 1.62
N GLN A 68 -10.09 -1.96 0.93
CA GLN A 68 -9.76 -1.85 -0.50
C GLN A 68 -11.00 -1.55 -1.36
N ALA A 69 -12.18 -2.02 -0.94
CA ALA A 69 -13.44 -1.84 -1.65
C ALA A 69 -13.88 -0.36 -1.75
N GLU A 70 -13.48 0.48 -0.80
CA GLU A 70 -13.84 1.90 -0.75
C GLU A 70 -12.88 2.80 -1.53
N VAL A 71 -11.71 2.26 -1.93
CA VAL A 71 -10.62 3.05 -2.53
C VAL A 71 -11.01 3.61 -3.88
N TYR A 72 -11.61 2.80 -4.74
CA TYR A 72 -12.03 3.24 -6.08
C TYR A 72 -12.96 4.45 -5.99
N THR A 73 -14.03 4.34 -5.21
CA THR A 73 -15.02 5.41 -5.05
C THR A 73 -14.41 6.65 -4.40
N SER A 74 -13.52 6.46 -3.41
CA SER A 74 -12.86 7.58 -2.72
C SER A 74 -11.86 8.33 -3.61
N LEU A 75 -11.16 7.62 -4.51
CA LEU A 75 -10.32 8.23 -5.54
C LEU A 75 -11.18 8.95 -6.59
N GLN A 76 -12.28 8.33 -7.03
CA GLN A 76 -13.20 8.92 -8.00
C GLN A 76 -13.82 10.22 -7.50
N GLN A 77 -14.21 10.26 -6.22
CA GLN A 77 -14.77 11.44 -5.55
C GLN A 77 -13.72 12.48 -5.18
N GLY A 78 -12.42 12.18 -5.36
CA GLY A 78 -11.32 13.08 -5.00
C GLY A 78 -11.14 13.28 -3.49
N ILE A 79 -11.69 12.37 -2.67
CA ILE A 79 -11.45 12.33 -1.21
C ILE A 79 -9.99 11.94 -0.96
N LEU A 80 -9.49 10.96 -1.74
CA LEU A 80 -8.10 10.53 -1.75
C LEU A 80 -7.35 11.20 -2.90
N ASP A 81 -6.09 11.56 -2.64
CA ASP A 81 -5.15 11.98 -3.69
C ASP A 81 -4.50 10.76 -4.38
N GLY A 82 -4.40 9.66 -3.64
CA GLY A 82 -3.80 8.41 -4.10
C GLY A 82 -3.85 7.30 -3.06
N ALA A 83 -3.18 6.21 -3.37
CA ALA A 83 -3.06 5.04 -2.52
C ALA A 83 -1.79 4.26 -2.90
N GLU A 84 -1.50 3.18 -2.18
CA GLU A 84 -0.35 2.32 -2.43
C GLU A 84 -0.78 0.85 -2.63
N ASN A 85 -0.22 0.18 -3.62
CA ASN A 85 -0.41 -1.25 -3.92
C ASN A 85 0.50 -1.71 -5.07
N ASN A 86 0.46 -3.00 -5.39
CA ASN A 86 1.01 -3.56 -6.63
C ASN A 86 0.08 -3.31 -7.85
N GLU A 87 0.48 -3.78 -9.03
CA GLU A 87 -0.23 -3.60 -10.31
C GLU A 87 -1.63 -4.25 -10.33
N PHE A 88 -1.90 -5.19 -9.43
CA PHE A 88 -3.23 -5.79 -9.26
C PHE A 88 -4.28 -4.72 -8.95
N ALA A 89 -3.93 -3.68 -8.19
CA ALA A 89 -4.88 -2.61 -7.88
C ALA A 89 -5.29 -1.82 -9.12
N LEU A 90 -4.37 -1.64 -10.08
CA LEU A 90 -4.67 -0.91 -11.30
C LEU A 90 -5.56 -1.71 -12.25
N THR A 91 -5.31 -3.01 -12.34
CA THR A 91 -5.95 -3.91 -13.31
C THR A 91 -7.23 -4.55 -12.77
N ILE A 92 -7.13 -5.35 -11.71
CA ILE A 92 -8.26 -6.12 -11.17
C ILE A 92 -9.18 -5.25 -10.33
N ALA A 93 -8.62 -4.42 -9.45
CA ALA A 93 -9.41 -3.45 -8.67
C ALA A 93 -9.78 -2.19 -9.47
N ARG A 94 -9.38 -2.12 -10.74
CA ARG A 94 -9.72 -1.05 -11.70
C ARG A 94 -9.35 0.36 -11.26
N HIS A 95 -8.41 0.51 -10.31
CA HIS A 95 -7.99 1.83 -9.88
C HIS A 95 -7.30 2.63 -11.00
N GLY A 96 -6.81 1.97 -12.06
CA GLY A 96 -6.22 2.64 -13.23
C GLY A 96 -7.19 3.57 -13.97
N GLU A 97 -8.50 3.41 -13.79
CA GLU A 97 -9.52 4.30 -14.37
C GLU A 97 -9.55 5.67 -13.69
N VAL A 98 -9.19 5.72 -12.40
CA VAL A 98 -9.30 6.91 -11.53
C VAL A 98 -7.94 7.40 -11.01
N ALA A 99 -6.89 6.60 -11.15
CA ALA A 99 -5.51 6.94 -10.81
C ALA A 99 -4.62 6.80 -12.04
N ARG A 100 -4.19 7.94 -12.60
CA ARG A 100 -3.46 8.00 -13.88
C ARG A 100 -1.95 7.89 -13.74
N TYR A 101 -1.42 8.07 -12.52
CA TYR A 101 0.02 8.08 -12.28
C TYR A 101 0.37 6.92 -11.37
N TYR A 102 1.26 6.05 -11.82
CA TYR A 102 1.82 4.95 -11.02
C TYR A 102 3.34 5.14 -10.97
N THR A 103 3.91 5.13 -9.76
CA THR A 103 5.33 5.40 -9.52
C THR A 103 5.98 4.15 -8.97
N TYR A 104 6.97 3.59 -9.67
CA TYR A 104 7.71 2.43 -9.21
C TYR A 104 8.74 2.77 -8.13
N ASP A 105 8.32 2.86 -6.88
CA ASP A 105 9.19 3.14 -5.75
C ASP A 105 9.45 1.90 -4.85
N MET A 106 8.63 0.85 -4.98
CA MET A 106 8.78 -0.45 -4.32
C MET A 106 8.99 -0.35 -2.80
N HIS A 107 8.35 0.62 -2.15
CA HIS A 107 8.57 0.99 -0.75
C HIS A 107 8.21 -0.10 0.26
N THR A 108 7.43 -1.11 -0.14
CA THR A 108 7.05 -2.22 0.75
C THR A 108 6.83 -3.50 -0.05
N ARG A 109 7.21 -4.65 0.53
CA ARG A 109 6.90 -6.00 0.03
C ARG A 109 6.21 -6.80 1.11
N ILE A 110 5.22 -7.60 0.71
CA ILE A 110 4.48 -8.49 1.61
C ILE A 110 4.54 -9.90 1.01
N PRO A 111 5.12 -10.90 1.70
CA PRO A 111 5.74 -10.84 3.02
C PRO A 111 7.02 -10.01 2.98
N ILE A 112 7.42 -9.46 4.12
CA ILE A 112 8.69 -8.72 4.23
C ILE A 112 9.81 -9.74 4.08
N SER A 113 10.20 -10.04 2.85
CA SER A 113 11.47 -10.70 2.56
C SER A 113 12.56 -9.65 2.75
N CYS A 114 13.25 -9.73 3.88
CA CYS A 114 14.57 -9.12 4.03
C CYS A 114 15.54 -9.74 3.02
#